data_AF-A0A1J4U4U8-F1
#
_entry.id   AF-A0A1J4U4U8-F1
#
_cell.length_a   1.000
_cell.length_b   1.000
_cell.length_c   1.000
_cell.angle_alpha   90.00
_cell.angle_beta   90.00
_cell.angle_gamma   90.00
#
_symmetry.space_group_name_H-M   'P 1'
#
loop_
_entity.id
_entity.type
_entity.pdbx_description
1 polymer ?
#
loop_
_entity_poly.entity_id
_entity_poly.type
_entity_poly.pdbx_seq_one_letter_code
_entity_poly.pdbx_strand_id
1 'polypeptide(L)'
;MSKHNERFDLVYTTIMHKSRISHGLSNNDYCIANAIYHLSNNPDSKFKGWYYGKIETLAKMFKFSRATAYNSVHKLIEKSLVEKDTETGFLKTSKLWWTDFVNNAIVDKSKN
;
A
#
# COMPACT_ATOMS: atom_id res chain seq x y z
N MET A 1 14.57 23.93 16.73
CA MET A 1 14.31 22.50 16.42
C MET A 1 13.12 22.45 15.48
N SER A 2 13.34 22.00 14.24
CA SER A 2 12.36 22.12 13.16
C SER A 2 11.19 21.13 13.34
N LYS A 3 9.98 21.65 13.59
CA LYS A 3 8.72 20.91 13.54
C LYS A 3 8.32 20.64 12.08
N HIS A 4 9.03 19.78 11.36
CA HIS A 4 8.64 19.41 10.00
C HIS A 4 9.18 18.02 9.61
N ASN A 5 8.38 16.96 9.83
CA ASN A 5 8.17 15.80 8.94
C ASN A 5 7.50 14.56 9.58
N GLU A 6 6.98 14.65 10.79
CA GLU A 6 5.93 13.69 11.19
C GLU A 6 4.69 14.04 10.39
N ARG A 7 4.35 13.31 9.33
CA ARG A 7 3.04 13.53 8.72
C ARG A 7 2.13 12.33 8.75
N PHE A 8 2.61 11.11 8.49
CA PHE A 8 1.78 9.93 8.67
C PHE A 8 2.67 8.74 9.01
N ASP A 9 2.36 8.06 10.10
CA ASP A 9 2.97 6.79 10.47
C ASP A 9 1.88 5.71 10.49
N LEU A 10 2.19 4.53 9.98
CA LEU A 10 1.27 3.41 9.95
C LEU A 10 1.61 2.49 11.13
N VAL A 11 0.90 2.70 12.24
CA VAL A 11 1.24 2.10 13.54
C VAL A 11 1.15 0.57 13.53
N TYR A 12 0.20 0.01 12.79
CA TYR A 12 0.06 -1.43 12.62
C TYR A 12 -0.46 -1.77 11.23
N THR A 13 -0.34 -3.04 10.85
CA THR A 13 -0.88 -3.57 9.59
C THR A 13 -1.49 -4.94 9.85
N THR A 14 -2.80 -5.06 9.59
CA THR A 14 -3.47 -6.37 9.57
C THR A 14 -3.17 -7.04 8.24
N ILE A 15 -2.61 -8.25 8.27
CA ILE A 15 -2.22 -8.99 7.07
C ILE A 15 -3.30 -10.01 6.68
N MET A 16 -3.90 -9.83 5.50
CA MET A 16 -4.78 -10.83 4.89
C MET A 16 -3.96 -11.96 4.27
N HIS A 17 -3.59 -12.95 5.08
CA HIS A 17 -2.65 -14.01 4.70
C HIS A 17 -3.04 -14.77 3.42
N LYS A 18 -4.32 -15.14 3.26
CA LYS A 18 -4.80 -15.91 2.10
C LYS A 18 -4.54 -15.14 0.80
N SER A 19 -5.02 -13.91 0.71
CA SER A 19 -4.83 -13.04 -0.46
C SER A 19 -3.36 -12.70 -0.68
N ARG A 20 -2.60 -12.43 0.38
CA ARG A 20 -1.15 -12.18 0.29
C ARG A 20 -0.43 -13.35 -0.38
N ILE A 21 -0.72 -14.58 0.07
CA ILE A 21 -0.08 -15.80 -0.45
C ILE A 21 -0.53 -16.07 -1.89
N SER A 22 -1.83 -15.96 -2.19
CA SER A 22 -2.34 -16.21 -3.55
C SER A 22 -1.76 -15.25 -4.60
N HIS A 23 -1.48 -14.01 -4.20
CA HIS A 23 -0.82 -13.02 -5.06
C HIS A 23 0.71 -13.14 -5.06
N GLY A 24 1.30 -14.03 -4.26
CA GLY A 24 2.75 -14.21 -4.15
C GLY A 24 3.47 -13.02 -3.54
N LEU A 25 2.83 -12.31 -2.61
CA LEU A 25 3.37 -11.12 -1.94
C LEU A 25 4.18 -11.53 -0.70
N SER A 26 5.32 -10.90 -0.48
CA SER A 26 5.99 -10.94 0.82
C SER A 26 5.23 -10.08 1.84
N ASN A 27 5.57 -10.19 3.12
CA ASN A 27 5.03 -9.28 4.13
C ASN A 27 5.43 -7.83 3.84
N ASN A 28 6.63 -7.59 3.30
CA ASN A 28 7.10 -6.25 2.94
C ASN A 28 6.27 -5.66 1.80
N ASP A 29 6.00 -6.46 0.75
CA ASP A 29 5.14 -6.05 -0.37
C ASP A 29 3.75 -5.65 0.15
N TYR A 30 3.20 -6.44 1.06
CA TYR A 30 1.92 -6.17 1.69
C TYR A 30 1.94 -4.86 2.49
N CYS A 31 2.93 -4.66 3.36
CA CYS A 31 3.04 -3.45 4.17
C CYS A 31 3.11 -2.19 3.31
N ILE A 32 3.88 -2.25 2.21
CA ILE A 32 3.99 -1.14 1.26
C ILE A 32 2.64 -0.86 0.58
N ALA A 33 1.94 -1.89 0.08
CA ALA A 33 0.62 -1.72 -0.53
C ALA A 33 -0.42 -1.18 0.47
N ASN A 34 -0.40 -1.68 1.71
CA ASN A 34 -1.31 -1.23 2.76
C ASN A 34 -1.05 0.23 3.16
N ALA A 35 0.22 0.65 3.24
CA ALA A 35 0.55 2.06 3.43
C ALA A 35 0.05 2.94 2.28
N ILE A 36 0.27 2.52 1.02
CA ILE A 36 -0.26 3.24 -0.14
C ILE A 36 -1.78 3.38 -0.03
N TYR A 37 -2.49 2.31 0.31
CA TYR A 37 -3.95 2.31 0.50
C TYR A 37 -4.41 3.34 1.53
N HIS A 38 -3.85 3.32 2.74
CA HIS A 38 -4.25 4.25 3.79
C HIS A 38 -3.89 5.70 3.45
N LEU A 39 -2.71 5.93 2.90
CA LEU A 39 -2.23 7.28 2.59
C LEU A 39 -2.94 7.88 1.37
N SER A 40 -3.30 7.09 0.36
CA SER A 40 -4.04 7.57 -0.80
C SER A 40 -5.50 7.87 -0.48
N ASN A 41 -6.09 7.16 0.49
CA ASN A 41 -7.48 7.36 0.94
C ASN A 41 -7.60 8.34 2.11
N ASN A 42 -6.50 8.98 2.54
CA ASN A 42 -6.55 9.98 3.59
C ASN A 42 -7.42 11.18 3.14
N PRO A 43 -8.52 11.52 3.84
CA PRO A 43 -9.40 12.62 3.48
C PRO A 43 -8.70 13.99 3.50
N ASP A 44 -7.63 14.14 4.29
CA ASP A 44 -6.83 15.35 4.41
C ASP A 44 -5.69 15.42 3.37
N SER A 45 -5.58 14.41 2.49
CA SER A 45 -4.59 14.44 1.41
C SER A 45 -4.88 15.59 0.44
N LYS A 46 -3.84 16.35 0.10
CA LYS A 46 -3.89 17.36 -0.96
C LYS A 46 -4.30 16.75 -2.31
N PHE A 47 -3.91 15.51 -2.56
CA PHE A 47 -4.23 14.76 -3.77
C PHE A 47 -5.16 13.61 -3.40
N LYS A 48 -6.47 13.85 -3.45
CA LYS A 48 -7.48 12.87 -3.06
C LYS A 48 -7.39 11.61 -3.93
N GLY A 49 -7.36 10.45 -3.28
CA GLY A 49 -7.26 9.16 -3.96
C GLY A 49 -5.85 8.78 -4.41
N TRP A 50 -4.84 9.60 -4.10
CA TRP A 50 -3.46 9.39 -4.54
C TRP A 50 -2.46 9.59 -3.40
N TYR A 51 -1.55 8.63 -3.27
CA TYR A 51 -0.32 8.79 -2.52
C TYR A 51 0.69 9.56 -3.38
N TYR A 52 0.96 10.80 -2.97
CA TYR A 52 1.87 11.73 -3.64
C TYR A 52 3.26 11.80 -2.99
N GLY A 53 3.50 10.98 -1.96
CA GLY A 53 4.80 10.92 -1.29
C GLY A 53 5.83 10.14 -2.09
N LYS A 54 7.09 10.21 -1.65
CA LYS A 54 8.18 9.48 -2.31
C LYS A 54 8.28 8.05 -1.77
N ILE A 55 8.76 7.12 -2.60
CA ILE A 55 8.98 5.71 -2.20
C ILE A 55 9.91 5.60 -0.98
N GLU A 56 10.89 6.52 -0.83
CA GLU A 56 11.80 6.53 0.32
C GLU A 56 11.06 6.79 1.64
N THR A 57 9.93 7.51 1.60
CA THR A 57 9.09 7.71 2.78
C THR A 57 8.45 6.39 3.19
N LEU A 58 7.89 5.62 2.24
CA LEU A 58 7.36 4.28 2.51
C LEU A 58 8.43 3.35 3.06
N ALA A 59 9.65 3.40 2.51
CA ALA A 59 10.77 2.60 2.99
C ALA A 59 11.09 2.92 4.47
N LYS A 60 11.14 4.20 4.83
CA LYS A 60 11.43 4.66 6.19
C LYS A 60 10.36 4.22 7.19
N MET A 61 9.07 4.24 6.82
CA MET A 61 7.97 3.80 7.69
C MET A 61 8.19 2.38 8.22
N PHE A 62 8.72 1.48 7.39
CA PHE A 62 8.90 0.07 7.75
C PHE A 62 10.37 -0.32 7.99
N LYS A 63 11.28 0.67 8.06
CA LYS A 63 12.74 0.45 8.18
C LYS A 63 13.30 -0.46 7.07
N PHE A 64 12.78 -0.33 5.86
CA PHE A 64 13.29 -1.02 4.69
C PHE A 64 14.38 -0.21 3.98
N SER A 65 15.18 -0.90 3.18
CA SER A 65 16.04 -0.21 2.21
C SER A 65 15.19 0.44 1.11
N ARG A 66 15.71 1.49 0.49
CA ARG A 66 15.07 2.13 -0.68
C ARG A 66 14.83 1.12 -1.81
N ALA A 67 15.80 0.25 -2.08
CA ALA A 67 15.71 -0.76 -3.12
C ALA A 67 14.57 -1.76 -2.82
N THR A 68 14.43 -2.18 -1.56
CA THR A 68 13.34 -3.05 -1.13
C THR A 68 11.97 -2.42 -1.40
N ALA A 69 11.76 -1.17 -0.97
CA ALA A 69 10.49 -0.49 -1.21
C ALA A 69 10.22 -0.27 -2.71
N TYR A 70 11.24 0.09 -3.49
CA TYR A 70 11.12 0.25 -4.94
C TYR A 70 10.71 -1.06 -5.62
N ASN A 71 11.40 -2.16 -5.31
CA ASN A 71 11.10 -3.49 -5.87
C ASN A 71 9.69 -3.95 -5.47
N SER A 72 9.27 -3.69 -4.23
CA SER A 72 7.90 -3.97 -3.79
C SER A 72 6.88 -3.17 -4.60
N VAL A 73 7.07 -1.86 -4.79
CA VAL A 73 6.17 -1.03 -5.61
C VAL A 73 6.12 -1.53 -7.05
N HIS A 74 7.27 -1.82 -7.65
CA HIS A 74 7.35 -2.35 -9.02
C HIS A 74 6.56 -3.65 -9.16
N LYS A 75 6.80 -4.60 -8.26
CA LYS A 75 6.08 -5.89 -8.21
C LYS A 75 4.57 -5.72 -8.03
N LEU A 76 4.15 -4.76 -7.20
CA LEU A 76 2.73 -4.47 -6.99
C LEU A 76 2.07 -3.88 -8.25
N ILE A 77 2.79 -3.07 -9.02
CA ILE A 77 2.33 -2.52 -10.31
C ILE A 77 2.23 -3.64 -11.35
N GLU A 78 3.25 -4.48 -11.48
CA GLU A 78 3.25 -5.64 -12.40
C GLU A 78 2.09 -6.59 -12.11
N LYS A 79 1.71 -6.74 -10.84
CA LYS A 79 0.56 -7.55 -10.39
C LYS A 79 -0.78 -6.82 -10.45
N SER A 80 -0.82 -5.59 -10.97
CA SER A 80 -2.02 -4.75 -11.04
C SER A 80 -2.71 -4.51 -9.69
N LEU A 81 -1.96 -4.57 -8.59
CA LEU A 81 -2.45 -4.28 -7.24
C LEU A 81 -2.25 -2.81 -6.85
N VAL A 82 -1.28 -2.15 -7.49
CA VAL A 82 -1.03 -0.71 -7.39
C VAL A 82 -1.06 -0.10 -8.79
N GLU A 83 -1.69 1.05 -8.91
CA GLU A 83 -1.68 1.89 -10.11
C GLU A 83 -0.69 3.04 -9.91
N LYS A 84 0.03 3.39 -10.97
CA LYS A 84 0.92 4.56 -11.01
C LYS A 84 0.43 5.52 -12.08
N ASP A 85 0.18 6.75 -11.69
CA ASP A 85 -0.14 7.82 -12.62
C ASP A 85 1.06 8.14 -13.53
N THR A 86 0.86 8.17 -14.84
CA THR A 86 1.95 8.31 -15.82
C THR A 86 2.52 9.73 -15.89
N GLU A 87 1.74 10.75 -15.52
CA GLU A 87 2.15 12.15 -15.59
C GLU A 87 2.87 12.58 -14.30
N THR A 88 2.29 12.24 -13.15
CA THR A 88 2.76 12.70 -11.83
C THR A 88 3.61 11.67 -11.10
N GLY A 89 3.47 10.38 -11.45
CA GLY A 89 4.12 9.27 -10.76
C GLY A 89 3.48 8.91 -9.41
N PHE A 90 2.33 9.48 -9.08
CA PHE A 90 1.61 9.18 -7.83
C PHE A 90 1.07 7.75 -7.84
N LEU A 91 0.90 7.19 -6.64
CA LEU A 91 0.51 5.79 -6.46
C LEU A 91 -0.86 5.71 -5.82
N LYS A 92 -1.64 4.69 -6.16
CA LYS A 92 -2.82 4.28 -5.40
C LYS A 92 -3.00 2.78 -5.54
N THR A 93 -3.68 2.15 -4.60
CA THR A 93 -4.07 0.75 -4.78
C THR A 93 -5.18 0.63 -5.81
N SER A 94 -5.19 -0.46 -6.57
CA SER A 94 -6.17 -0.70 -7.61
C SER A 94 -7.51 -1.21 -7.06
N LYS A 95 -8.50 -1.35 -7.94
CA LYS A 95 -9.76 -2.05 -7.63
C LYS A 95 -9.52 -3.51 -7.21
N LEU A 96 -8.50 -4.17 -7.77
CA LEU A 96 -8.15 -5.56 -7.42
C LEU A 96 -7.70 -5.66 -5.96
N TRP A 97 -6.90 -4.70 -5.49
CA TRP A 97 -6.55 -4.61 -4.07
C TRP A 97 -7.79 -4.45 -3.19
N TRP A 98 -8.70 -3.56 -3.57
CA TRP A 98 -9.96 -3.37 -2.83
C TRP A 98 -10.76 -4.67 -2.74
N THR A 99 -10.96 -5.36 -3.86
CA THR A 99 -11.70 -6.62 -3.88
C THR A 99 -11.03 -7.69 -3.02
N ASP A 100 -9.72 -7.90 -3.17
CA ASP A 100 -9.04 -9.07 -2.61
C ASP A 100 -8.55 -8.88 -1.18
N PHE A 101 -8.30 -7.64 -0.76
CA PHE A 101 -7.70 -7.33 0.54
C PHE A 101 -8.62 -6.52 1.46
N VAL A 102 -9.54 -5.71 0.90
CA VAL A 102 -10.46 -4.90 1.71
C VAL A 102 -11.83 -5.59 1.85
N ASN A 103 -12.47 -5.96 0.74
CA ASN A 103 -13.82 -6.57 0.76
C ASN A 103 -13.79 -8.03 1.25
N ASN A 104 -12.77 -8.80 0.91
CA ASN A 104 -12.63 -10.20 1.33
C ASN A 104 -12.16 -10.39 2.78
N ALA A 105 -12.19 -9.33 3.61
CA ALA A 105 -11.95 -9.42 5.05
C ALA A 105 -13.06 -10.18 5.80
N ILE A 106 -14.22 -10.39 5.18
CA ILE A 106 -15.35 -11.16 5.71
C ILE A 106 -15.52 -12.41 4.85
N VAL A 107 -15.05 -13.56 5.36
CA VAL A 107 -15.34 -14.86 4.74
C VAL A 107 -16.69 -15.32 5.24
N ASP A 108 -17.69 -15.33 4.35
CA ASP A 108 -18.95 -15.99 4.63
C ASP A 108 -18.70 -17.52 4.70
N LYS A 109 -18.78 -18.08 5.91
CA LYS A 109 -18.59 -19.51 6.17
C LYS A 109 -19.80 -20.36 5.73
N SER A 110 -20.83 -19.77 5.13
CA SER A 110 -22.11 -20.45 4.83
C SER A 110 -22.10 -21.37 3.60
N LYS A 111 -20.95 -21.62 2.96
CA LYS A 111 -20.82 -22.60 1.87
C LYS A 111 -19.80 -23.68 2.21
N ASN A 112 -20.14 -24.54 3.17
CA ASN A 112 -19.63 -25.90 3.30
C ASN A 112 -20.80 -26.81 3.66
#